data_AF-A0A7Z0LMZ6-F1
#
_entry.id   AF-A0A7Z0LMZ6-F1
#
_cell.length_a   1.000
_cell.length_b   1.000
_cell.length_c   1.000
_cell.angle_alpha   90.00
_cell.angle_beta   90.00
_cell.angle_gamma   90.00
#
_symmetry.space_group_name_H-M   'P 1'
#
loop_
_entity.id
_entity.type
_entity.pdbx_description
1 polymer ?
#
loop_
_entity_poly.entity_id
_entity_poly.type
_entity_poly.pdbx_seq_one_letter_code
_entity_poly.pdbx_strand_id
1 'polypeptide(L)'
;MTMKTATLTDAQWADIMQLIGRGESDLAEYVPHHAVRDGYAPEEIDDLERLLKGEASAALSKQLADDTDASSEAPATRTYTAFCQESNGTGTVWISSIEVDAQEDRDKELVAAEEQARYECARDWDRLTDPDDEDSPLDISGIVCMGLADGEVSIAMWDDSHFE
;
A
#
# COMPACT_ATOMS: atom_id res chain seq x y z
N MET A 1 1.73 -4.00 0.78
CA MET A 1 2.15 -3.28 2.01
C MET A 1 3.51 -3.81 2.44
N THR A 2 4.57 -3.03 2.26
CA THR A 2 5.90 -3.36 2.77
C THR A 2 5.89 -3.21 4.28
N MET A 3 6.15 -4.29 5.03
CA MET A 3 6.35 -4.22 6.47
C MET A 3 7.56 -3.32 6.75
N LYS A 4 7.34 -2.19 7.44
CA LYS A 4 8.42 -1.29 7.87
C LYS A 4 8.94 -1.75 9.23
N THR A 5 10.23 -1.97 9.33
CA THR A 5 10.89 -2.38 10.58
C THR A 5 11.70 -1.20 11.10
N ALA A 6 11.30 -0.62 12.22
CA ALA A 6 12.09 0.42 12.89
C ALA A 6 13.16 -0.22 13.77
N THR A 7 14.39 0.28 13.68
CA THR A 7 15.49 -0.15 14.55
C THR A 7 15.56 0.79 15.76
N LEU A 8 14.91 0.38 16.84
CA LEU A 8 14.99 1.03 18.14
C LEU A 8 15.95 0.28 19.05
N THR A 9 16.62 0.99 19.94
CA THR A 9 17.39 0.37 21.02
C THR A 9 16.46 -0.30 22.02
N ASP A 10 16.97 -1.29 22.78
CA ASP A 10 16.19 -1.98 23.81
C ASP A 10 15.56 -1.01 24.83
N ALA A 11 16.27 0.07 25.17
CA ALA A 11 15.78 1.12 26.07
C ALA A 11 14.60 1.90 25.45
N GLN A 12 14.70 2.28 24.17
CA GLN A 12 13.61 2.97 23.47
C GLN A 12 12.39 2.06 23.29
N TRP A 13 12.61 0.76 23.07
CA TRP A 13 11.53 -0.21 22.96
C TRP A 13 10.81 -0.42 24.29
N ALA A 14 11.57 -0.50 25.39
CA ALA A 14 11.01 -0.54 26.74
C ALA A 14 10.16 0.70 27.05
N ASP A 15 10.63 1.90 26.67
CA ASP A 15 9.89 3.14 26.87
C ASP A 15 8.59 3.17 26.05
N ILE A 16 8.60 2.71 24.79
CA ILE A 16 7.38 2.63 23.96
C ILE A 16 6.39 1.62 24.55
N MET A 17 6.85 0.46 25.00
CA MET A 17 5.99 -0.53 25.63
C MET A 17 5.42 -0.03 26.97
N GLN A 18 6.16 0.77 27.73
CA GLN A 18 5.64 1.45 28.93
C GLN A 18 4.58 2.50 28.58
N LEU A 19 4.79 3.30 27.54
CA LEU A 19 3.78 4.27 27.07
C LEU A 19 2.48 3.57 26.66
N ILE A 20 2.57 2.47 25.92
CA ILE A 20 1.41 1.67 25.51
C ILE A 20 0.72 1.04 26.73
N GLY A 21 1.49 0.53 27.70
CA GLY A 21 0.97 -0.15 28.88
C GLY A 21 0.31 0.78 29.90
N ARG A 22 0.81 2.01 30.07
CA ARG A 22 0.22 3.02 30.97
C ARG A 22 -0.95 3.76 30.33
N GLY A 23 -1.00 3.80 29.00
CA GLY A 23 -2.05 4.52 28.25
C GLY A 23 -1.90 6.03 28.33
N GLU A 24 -2.57 6.74 27.42
CA GLU A 24 -2.50 8.20 27.29
C GLU A 24 -2.99 8.94 28.55
N SER A 25 -3.90 8.32 29.32
CA SER A 25 -4.53 8.91 30.50
C SER A 25 -3.57 9.10 31.68
N ASP A 26 -2.74 8.11 32.00
CA ASP A 26 -1.82 8.19 33.15
C ASP A 26 -0.76 9.29 32.96
N LEU A 27 -0.24 9.45 31.74
CA LEU A 27 0.72 10.52 31.44
C LEU A 27 0.06 11.90 31.36
N ALA A 28 -1.20 11.99 30.92
CA ALA A 28 -1.92 13.26 30.85
C ALA A 28 -2.30 13.79 32.24
N GLU A 29 -2.53 12.90 33.20
CA GLU A 29 -2.86 13.24 34.59
C GLU A 29 -1.63 13.43 35.49
N TYR A 30 -0.44 13.04 35.01
CA TYR A 30 0.80 13.21 35.75
C TYR A 30 1.22 14.68 35.84
N VAL A 31 1.31 15.19 37.07
CA VAL A 31 1.82 16.54 37.35
C VAL A 31 3.11 16.44 38.17
N PRO A 32 4.28 16.80 37.60
CA PRO A 32 5.58 16.60 38.24
C PRO A 32 5.68 17.19 39.66
N HIS A 33 5.05 18.35 39.89
CA HIS A 33 5.07 19.02 41.19
C HIS A 33 4.13 18.41 42.25
N HIS A 34 3.25 17.50 41.87
CA HIS A 34 2.35 16.78 42.77
C HIS A 34 2.70 15.30 42.91
N ALA A 35 3.65 14.79 42.13
CA ALA A 35 3.97 13.36 42.07
C ALA A 35 4.27 12.71 43.44
N VAL A 36 5.08 13.35 44.28
CA VAL A 36 5.37 12.85 45.64
C VAL A 36 4.12 12.89 46.53
N ARG A 37 3.21 13.85 46.32
CA ARG A 37 1.95 13.98 47.07
C ARG A 37 0.90 12.97 46.61
N ASP A 38 0.96 12.57 45.34
CA ASP A 38 0.06 11.61 44.71
C ASP A 38 0.53 10.16 44.93
N GLY A 39 1.63 9.97 45.66
CA GLY A 39 2.10 8.68 46.15
C GLY A 39 3.06 7.96 45.21
N TYR A 40 3.57 8.61 44.17
CA TYR A 40 4.57 8.04 43.28
C TYR A 40 5.90 7.85 44.00
N ALA A 41 6.53 6.69 43.82
CA ALA A 41 7.88 6.45 44.30
C ALA A 41 8.91 7.26 43.47
N PRO A 42 10.07 7.62 44.04
CA PRO A 42 11.10 8.40 43.35
C PRO A 42 11.52 7.79 42.00
N GLU A 43 11.67 6.46 41.95
CA GLU A 43 11.99 5.72 40.73
C GLU A 43 10.88 5.81 39.66
N GLU A 44 9.62 5.89 40.07
CA GLU A 44 8.48 6.02 39.16
C GLU A 44 8.38 7.43 38.57
N ILE A 45 8.80 8.45 39.34
CA ILE A 45 8.90 9.84 38.91
C ILE A 45 9.96 9.98 37.83
N ASP A 46 11.16 9.41 38.05
CA ASP A 46 12.25 9.43 37.08
C ASP A 46 11.85 8.76 35.75
N ASP A 47 11.13 7.64 35.83
CA ASP A 47 10.58 6.95 34.66
C ASP A 47 9.52 7.81 33.94
N LEU A 48 8.58 8.44 34.65
CA LEU A 48 7.56 9.30 34.06
C LEU A 48 8.14 10.54 33.39
N GLU A 49 9.15 11.16 34.00
CA GLU A 49 9.87 12.28 33.39
C GLU A 49 10.65 11.86 32.14
N ARG A 50 11.22 10.65 32.12
CA ARG A 50 11.87 10.09 30.93
C ARG A 50 10.86 9.88 29.80
N LEU A 51 9.70 9.29 30.09
CA LEU A 51 8.65 9.05 29.10
C LEU A 51 8.05 10.36 28.56
N LEU A 52 7.84 11.36 29.42
CA LEU A 52 7.33 12.69 29.05
C LEU A 52 8.22 13.43 28.06
N LYS A 53 9.54 13.23 28.12
CA LYS A 53 10.48 13.82 27.15
C LYS A 53 10.24 13.31 25.73
N GLY A 54 9.57 12.16 25.58
CA GLY A 54 9.14 11.63 24.28
C GLY A 54 10.29 11.31 23.34
N GLU A 55 11.49 11.05 23.84
CA GLU A 55 12.67 10.82 23.00
C GLU A 55 12.52 9.57 22.14
N ALA A 56 11.94 8.50 22.70
CA ALA A 56 11.68 7.25 21.99
C ALA A 56 10.58 7.41 20.91
N SER A 57 9.50 8.13 21.22
CA SER A 57 8.42 8.40 20.26
C SER A 57 8.86 9.37 19.16
N ALA A 58 9.67 10.37 19.49
CA ALA A 58 10.28 11.29 18.52
C ALA A 58 11.29 10.57 17.62
N ALA A 59 12.11 9.66 18.16
CA ALA A 59 13.05 8.86 17.39
C ALA A 59 12.32 7.90 16.43
N LEU A 60 11.25 7.24 16.89
CA LEU A 60 10.41 6.40 16.03
C LEU A 60 9.72 7.21 14.94
N SER A 61 9.12 8.35 15.31
CA SER A 61 8.46 9.26 14.35
C SER A 61 9.45 9.80 13.32
N LYS A 62 10.68 10.11 13.73
CA LYS A 62 11.75 10.54 12.83
C LYS A 62 12.19 9.43 11.89
N GLN A 63 12.35 8.19 12.34
CA GLN A 63 12.66 7.06 11.43
C GLN A 63 11.51 6.81 10.43
N LEU A 64 10.27 7.02 10.84
CA LEU A 64 9.12 6.95 9.94
C LEU A 64 9.07 8.12 8.94
N ALA A 65 9.51 9.31 9.35
CA ALA A 65 9.50 10.53 8.54
C ALA A 65 10.72 10.70 7.62
N ASP A 66 11.94 10.36 8.07
CA ASP A 66 13.18 10.50 7.28
C ASP A 66 13.18 9.57 6.04
N ASP A 67 12.50 8.41 6.10
CA ASP A 67 12.24 7.55 4.92
C ASP A 67 11.10 8.07 4.02
N THR A 68 10.38 9.11 4.44
CA THR A 68 9.38 9.78 3.62
C THR A 68 10.02 10.86 2.72
N ASP A 69 11.18 11.41 3.09
CA ASP A 69 11.92 12.40 2.29
C ASP A 69 12.97 11.79 1.34
N ALA A 70 13.34 10.52 1.50
CA ALA A 70 14.20 9.80 0.56
C ALA A 70 13.43 9.09 -0.58
N SER A 71 12.08 9.14 -0.56
CA SER A 71 11.21 8.51 -1.55
C SER A 71 9.96 9.37 -1.83
N SER A 72 10.14 10.69 -1.91
CA SER A 72 9.10 11.64 -2.36
C SER A 72 9.22 11.98 -3.84
N GLU A 73 9.68 11.04 -4.65
CA GLU A 73 9.13 10.91 -5.99
C GLU A 73 7.92 10.01 -5.84
N ALA A 74 6.72 10.53 -6.14
CA ALA A 74 5.57 9.67 -6.37
C ALA A 74 6.03 8.52 -7.30
N PRO A 75 5.64 7.26 -7.03
CA PRO A 75 6.14 6.14 -7.82
C PRO A 75 5.87 6.46 -9.29
N ALA A 76 6.92 6.51 -10.12
CA ALA A 76 6.80 6.94 -11.51
C ALA A 76 5.77 6.08 -12.25
N THR A 77 5.66 4.81 -11.86
CA THR A 77 4.69 3.85 -12.36
C THR A 77 3.91 3.20 -11.23
N ARG A 78 2.67 2.80 -11.51
CA ARG A 78 1.80 2.02 -10.63
C ARG A 78 1.41 0.72 -11.31
N THR A 79 1.47 -0.36 -10.56
CA THR A 79 1.15 -1.70 -11.02
C THR A 79 -0.30 -2.04 -10.71
N TYR A 80 -1.01 -2.60 -11.69
CA TYR A 80 -2.36 -3.11 -11.57
C TYR A 80 -2.44 -4.56 -12.02
N THR A 81 -3.25 -5.36 -11.34
CA THR A 81 -3.71 -6.64 -11.87
C THR A 81 -4.97 -6.40 -12.69
N ALA A 82 -4.91 -6.65 -14.00
CA ALA A 82 -6.01 -6.44 -14.92
C ALA A 82 -6.74 -7.75 -15.23
N PHE A 83 -8.04 -7.64 -15.48
CA PHE A 83 -8.92 -8.74 -15.84
C PHE A 83 -9.60 -8.42 -17.17
N CYS A 84 -9.26 -9.14 -18.23
CA CYS A 84 -9.82 -8.92 -19.57
C CYS A 84 -10.55 -10.16 -20.09
N GLN A 85 -11.59 -9.93 -20.89
CA GLN A 85 -12.36 -10.98 -21.55
C GLN A 85 -12.78 -10.52 -22.95
N GLU A 86 -13.06 -11.45 -23.86
CA GLU A 86 -13.72 -11.12 -25.12
C GLU A 86 -15.14 -10.59 -24.90
N SER A 87 -15.56 -9.64 -25.74
CA SER A 87 -16.85 -8.94 -25.66
C SER A 87 -18.07 -9.82 -25.90
N ASN A 88 -17.87 -11.01 -26.48
CA ASN A 88 -18.89 -12.06 -26.60
C ASN A 88 -19.17 -12.76 -25.25
N GLY A 89 -18.44 -12.43 -24.18
CA GLY A 89 -18.54 -13.07 -22.86
C GLY A 89 -18.21 -14.57 -22.88
N THR A 90 -17.71 -15.08 -24.01
CA THR A 90 -17.51 -16.50 -24.27
C THR A 90 -16.01 -16.75 -24.39
N GLY A 91 -15.37 -17.20 -23.31
CA GLY A 91 -13.93 -17.46 -23.33
C GLY A 91 -13.25 -17.37 -21.98
N THR A 92 -11.95 -17.63 -21.98
CA THR A 92 -11.09 -17.57 -20.79
C THR A 92 -10.81 -16.12 -20.40
N VAL A 93 -10.87 -15.83 -19.10
CA VAL A 93 -10.47 -14.53 -18.57
C VAL A 93 -8.95 -14.41 -18.57
N TRP A 94 -8.43 -13.38 -19.22
CA TRP A 94 -7.04 -13.00 -19.16
C TRP A 94 -6.78 -12.22 -17.87
N ILE A 95 -5.81 -12.68 -17.08
CA ILE A 95 -5.43 -12.06 -15.80
C ILE A 95 -3.92 -11.87 -15.82
N SER A 96 -3.47 -10.62 -15.77
CA SER A 96 -2.05 -10.30 -15.72
C SER A 96 -1.79 -8.96 -15.06
N SER A 97 -0.52 -8.74 -14.71
CA SER A 97 -0.06 -7.45 -14.18
C SER A 97 0.28 -6.51 -15.33
N ILE A 98 -0.13 -5.25 -15.18
CA ILE A 98 0.22 -4.15 -16.07
C ILE A 98 0.84 -3.01 -15.26
N GLU A 99 1.68 -2.21 -15.90
CA GLU A 99 2.29 -1.03 -15.31
C GLU A 99 1.85 0.19 -16.11
N VAL A 100 1.43 1.24 -15.41
CA VAL A 100 1.10 2.53 -16.01
C VAL A 100 1.79 3.66 -15.27
N ASP A 101 2.06 4.76 -15.95
CA ASP A 101 2.59 5.95 -15.31
C ASP A 101 1.61 6.47 -14.25
N ALA A 102 2.11 6.74 -13.04
CA ALA A 102 1.26 7.28 -11.99
C ALA A 102 0.86 8.72 -12.35
N GLN A 103 -0.43 9.00 -12.30
CA GLN A 103 -0.97 10.33 -12.56
C GLN A 103 -1.54 10.94 -11.29
N GLU A 104 -1.47 12.27 -11.21
CA GLU A 104 -2.10 13.04 -10.13
C GLU A 104 -3.64 12.88 -10.16
N ASP A 105 -4.19 12.70 -11.35
CA ASP A 105 -5.61 12.43 -11.60
C ASP A 105 -5.86 10.92 -11.70
N ARG A 106 -6.44 10.35 -10.64
CA ARG A 106 -6.70 8.92 -10.52
C ARG A 106 -7.68 8.40 -11.58
N ASP A 107 -8.65 9.20 -12.02
CA ASP A 107 -9.61 8.75 -13.03
C ASP A 107 -8.94 8.62 -14.39
N LYS A 108 -8.02 9.55 -14.73
CA LYS A 108 -7.21 9.44 -15.95
C LYS A 108 -6.23 8.27 -15.90
N GLU A 109 -5.64 8.01 -14.74
CA GLU A 109 -4.76 6.85 -14.53
C GLU A 109 -5.50 5.54 -14.76
N LEU A 110 -6.72 5.40 -14.22
CA LEU A 110 -7.53 4.19 -14.41
C LEU A 110 -7.96 3.99 -15.87
N VAL A 111 -8.30 5.06 -16.59
CA VAL A 111 -8.59 4.98 -18.04
C VAL A 111 -7.36 4.52 -18.81
N ALA A 112 -6.17 5.04 -18.49
CA ALA A 112 -4.92 4.61 -19.11
C ALA A 112 -4.59 3.14 -18.79
N ALA A 113 -4.82 2.71 -17.55
CA ALA A 113 -4.65 1.32 -17.14
C ALA A 113 -5.64 0.38 -17.84
N GLU A 114 -6.90 0.80 -18.01
CA GLU A 114 -7.91 0.03 -18.74
C GLU A 114 -7.52 -0.14 -20.23
N GLU A 115 -7.02 0.92 -20.85
CA GLU A 115 -6.55 0.89 -22.23
C GLU A 115 -5.30 0.01 -22.37
N GLN A 116 -4.30 0.17 -21.49
CA GLN A 116 -3.10 -0.66 -21.47
C GLN A 116 -3.43 -2.15 -21.26
N ALA A 117 -4.37 -2.47 -20.37
CA ALA A 117 -4.85 -3.83 -20.14
C ALA A 117 -5.37 -4.48 -21.43
N ARG A 118 -6.15 -3.73 -22.22
CA ARG A 118 -6.70 -4.23 -23.48
C ARG A 118 -5.61 -4.49 -24.52
N TYR A 119 -4.61 -3.62 -24.61
CA TYR A 119 -3.48 -3.84 -25.51
C TYR A 119 -2.62 -5.05 -25.11
N GLU A 120 -2.31 -5.18 -23.82
CA GLU A 120 -1.56 -6.33 -23.30
C GLU A 120 -2.31 -7.64 -23.51
N CYS A 121 -3.63 -7.64 -23.28
CA CYS A 121 -4.51 -8.77 -23.58
C CYS A 121 -4.53 -9.10 -25.08
N ALA A 122 -4.69 -8.10 -25.96
CA ALA A 122 -4.65 -8.32 -27.41
C ALA A 122 -3.31 -8.91 -27.85
N ARG A 123 -2.20 -8.44 -27.26
CA ARG A 123 -0.86 -8.94 -27.56
C ARG A 123 -0.69 -10.39 -27.14
N ASP A 124 -1.18 -10.76 -25.96
CA ASP A 124 -1.08 -12.13 -25.44
C ASP A 124 -1.97 -13.11 -26.23
N TRP A 125 -3.10 -12.62 -26.75
CA TRP A 125 -3.99 -13.37 -27.65
C TRP A 125 -3.59 -13.31 -29.12
N ASP A 126 -2.47 -12.67 -29.44
CA ASP A 126 -1.97 -12.48 -30.81
C ASP A 126 -3.03 -11.88 -31.75
N ARG A 127 -3.78 -10.91 -31.23
CA ARG A 127 -4.94 -10.33 -31.88
C ARG A 127 -4.53 -9.10 -32.68
N LEU A 128 -4.37 -9.28 -33.99
CA LEU A 128 -3.99 -8.23 -34.94
C LEU A 128 -5.21 -7.74 -35.73
N THR A 129 -5.18 -6.48 -36.20
CA THR A 129 -6.21 -5.94 -37.08
C THR A 129 -6.24 -6.61 -38.45
N ASP A 130 -5.09 -7.11 -38.90
CA ASP A 130 -4.95 -8.01 -40.06
C ASP A 130 -4.20 -9.27 -39.59
N PRO A 131 -4.86 -10.43 -39.51
CA PRO A 131 -4.23 -11.66 -39.00
C PRO A 131 -3.19 -12.26 -39.95
N ASP A 132 -3.15 -11.83 -41.21
CA ASP A 132 -2.18 -12.32 -42.20
C ASP A 132 -0.91 -11.44 -42.27
N ASP A 133 -0.85 -10.35 -41.49
CA ASP A 133 0.25 -9.40 -41.45
C ASP A 133 0.76 -9.21 -40.00
N GLU A 134 1.90 -9.82 -39.68
CA GLU A 134 2.51 -9.77 -38.34
C GLU A 134 2.93 -8.35 -37.91
N ASP A 135 3.06 -7.40 -38.84
CA ASP A 135 3.37 -6.00 -38.54
C ASP A 135 2.11 -5.15 -38.31
N SER A 136 0.92 -5.74 -38.43
CA SER A 136 -0.33 -5.01 -38.24
C SER A 136 -0.57 -4.62 -36.77
N PRO A 137 -1.27 -3.49 -36.51
CA PRO A 137 -1.61 -3.07 -35.15
C PRO A 137 -2.43 -4.12 -34.38
N LEU A 138 -2.35 -4.06 -33.05
CA LEU A 138 -3.19 -4.86 -32.16
C LEU A 138 -4.68 -4.46 -32.28
N ASP A 139 -5.56 -5.45 -32.40
CA ASP A 139 -7.02 -5.26 -32.38
C ASP A 139 -7.58 -5.42 -30.96
N ILE A 140 -7.90 -4.29 -30.33
CA ILE A 140 -8.53 -4.24 -29.01
C ILE A 140 -10.07 -4.14 -29.06
N SER A 141 -10.68 -4.07 -30.24
CA SER A 141 -12.11 -3.73 -30.40
C SER A 141 -13.07 -4.78 -29.82
N GLY A 142 -12.61 -6.02 -29.73
CA GLY A 142 -13.33 -7.15 -29.13
C GLY A 142 -13.01 -7.42 -27.67
N ILE A 143 -12.21 -6.58 -27.00
CA ILE A 143 -11.69 -6.87 -25.64
C ILE A 143 -12.33 -5.95 -24.62
N VAL A 144 -12.89 -6.54 -23.56
CA VAL A 144 -13.48 -5.85 -22.41
C VAL A 144 -12.55 -6.01 -21.22
N CYS A 145 -12.16 -4.90 -20.60
CA CYS A 145 -11.52 -4.91 -19.29
C CYS A 145 -12.62 -4.92 -18.23
N MET A 146 -12.75 -6.03 -17.50
CA MET A 146 -13.78 -6.23 -16.49
C MET A 146 -13.42 -5.57 -15.15
N GLY A 147 -12.13 -5.38 -14.90
CA GLY A 147 -11.67 -4.76 -13.67
C GLY A 147 -10.16 -4.57 -13.62
N LEU A 148 -9.77 -3.72 -12.67
CA LEU A 148 -8.39 -3.47 -12.30
C LEU A 148 -8.30 -3.57 -10.77
N ALA A 149 -7.31 -4.29 -10.27
CA ALA A 149 -6.97 -4.31 -8.86
C ALA A 149 -5.61 -3.65 -8.65
N ASP A 150 -5.53 -2.74 -7.68
CA ASP A 150 -4.29 -2.01 -7.37
C ASP A 150 -3.32 -2.91 -6.60
N GLY A 151 -2.06 -2.94 -7.06
CA GLY A 151 -0.98 -3.69 -6.44
C GLY A 151 -0.95 -5.16 -6.81
N GLU A 152 -0.17 -5.92 -6.03
CA GLU A 152 0.02 -7.36 -6.24
C GLU A 152 -1.13 -8.14 -5.63
N VAL A 153 -1.95 -8.76 -6.48
CA VAL A 153 -3.08 -9.60 -6.05
C VAL A 153 -2.71 -11.07 -6.09
N SER A 154 -2.89 -11.75 -4.97
CA SER A 154 -2.79 -13.22 -4.90
C SER A 154 -4.18 -13.83 -5.01
N ILE A 155 -4.48 -14.45 -6.16
CA ILE A 155 -5.76 -15.12 -6.40
C ILE A 155 -5.65 -16.56 -5.90
N ALA A 156 -6.30 -16.86 -4.77
CA ALA A 156 -6.26 -18.20 -4.17
C ALA A 156 -7.14 -19.22 -4.91
N MET A 157 -8.25 -18.78 -5.50
CA MET A 157 -9.16 -19.61 -6.29
C MET A 157 -9.91 -18.70 -7.28
N TRP A 158 -10.01 -19.15 -8.53
CA TRP A 158 -10.82 -18.54 -9.58
C TRP A 158 -11.72 -19.62 -10.18
N ASP A 159 -13.02 -19.36 -10.18
CA ASP A 159 -14.03 -20.23 -10.77
C ASP A 159 -14.97 -19.36 -11.61
N ASP A 160 -14.79 -19.41 -12.94
CA ASP A 160 -15.59 -18.68 -13.92
C ASP A 160 -16.83 -19.45 -14.38
N SER A 161 -17.07 -20.66 -13.85
CA SER A 161 -18.17 -21.53 -14.27
C SER A 161 -19.57 -21.08 -13.83
N HIS A 162 -19.69 -19.90 -13.20
CA HIS A 162 -20.96 -19.34 -12.72
C HIS A 162 -21.42 -18.08 -13.47
N PHE A 163 -20.67 -17.64 -14.48
CA PHE A 163 -21.13 -16.61 -15.42
C PHE A 163 -21.88 -17.29 -16.57
N GLU A 164 -23.15 -17.64 -16.34
CA GLU A 164 -24.14 -18.06 -17.38
C GLU A 164 -25.14 -16.94 -17.70
#